data_AF-A0A661ZE05-F1
#
_entry.id   AF-A0A661ZE05-F1
#
_cell.length_a   1.000
_cell.length_b   1.000
_cell.length_c   1.000
_cell.angle_alpha   90.00
_cell.angle_beta   90.00
_cell.angle_gamma   90.00
#
_symmetry.space_group_name_H-M   'P 1'
#
loop_
_entity.id
_entity.type
_entity.pdbx_description
1 polymer ?
#
loop_
_entity_poly.entity_id
_entity_poly.type
_entity_poly.pdbx_seq_one_letter_code
_entity_poly.pdbx_strand_id
1 'polypeptide(L)' 'MKDLKQYIETNKDRFLEELFGLIRIPSISSEEAHKPDMYKAAEYWKKTMLDAGADKAEVMET' A
#
# COMPACT_ATOMS: atom_id res chain seq x y z
N MET A 1 2.11 13.26 -21.80
CA MET A 1 1.11 12.17 -21.91
C MET A 1 1.50 11.03 -22.86
N LYS A 2 2.34 11.24 -23.90
CA LYS A 2 2.76 10.15 -24.81
C LYS A 2 3.45 8.98 -24.10
N ASP A 3 4.09 9.23 -22.96
CA ASP A 3 4.90 8.22 -22.26
C ASP A 3 4.22 7.57 -21.04
N LEU A 4 2.99 7.99 -20.67
CA LEU A 4 2.33 7.45 -19.48
C LEU A 4 1.99 5.97 -19.64
N LYS A 5 1.47 5.56 -20.80
CA LYS A 5 1.15 4.14 -21.06
C LYS A 5 2.40 3.27 -21.02
N GLN A 6 3.51 3.75 -21.61
CA GLN A 6 4.79 3.05 -21.58
C GLN A 6 5.33 2.94 -20.16
N TYR A 7 5.24 4.00 -19.36
CA TYR A 7 5.63 3.98 -17.96
C TYR A 7 4.81 2.96 -17.16
N ILE A 8 3.49 2.93 -17.36
CA ILE A 8 2.61 1.96 -16.71
C ILE A 8 2.99 0.53 -17.09
N GLU A 9 3.16 0.25 -18.38
CA GLU A 9 3.51 -1.11 -18.84
C GLU A 9 4.89 -1.54 -18.33
N THR A 10 5.87 -0.63 -18.34
CA THR A 10 7.24 -0.89 -17.86
C THR A 10 7.29 -1.15 -16.35
N ASN A 11 6.35 -0.59 -15.57
CA ASN A 11 6.30 -0.73 -14.11
C ASN A 11 5.20 -1.70 -13.63
N LYS A 12 4.49 -2.34 -14.55
CA LYS A 12 3.29 -3.14 -14.25
C LYS A 12 3.54 -4.21 -13.20
N ASP A 13 4.63 -4.97 -13.33
CA ASP A 13 4.96 -6.04 -12.39
C ASP A 13 5.23 -5.49 -10.98
N ARG A 14 5.92 -4.34 -10.88
CA ARG A 14 6.13 -3.64 -9.61
C ARG A 14 4.79 -3.23 -8.98
N PHE A 15 3.87 -2.65 -9.75
CA PHE A 15 2.55 -2.26 -9.24
C PHE A 15 1.73 -3.46 -8.77
N LEU A 16 1.81 -4.58 -9.49
CA LEU A 16 1.16 -5.83 -9.10
C LEU A 16 1.74 -6.36 -7.79
N GLU A 17 3.07 -6.39 -7.65
CA GLU A 17 3.69 -6.84 -6.40
C GLU A 17 3.39 -5.90 -5.23
N GLU A 18 3.36 -4.59 -5.44
CA GLU A 18 2.94 -3.60 -4.43
C GLU A 18 1.48 -3.83 -3.99
N LEU A 19 0.57 -4.08 -4.95
CA LEU A 19 -0.83 -4.41 -4.67
C LEU A 19 -0.94 -5.74 -3.92
N PHE A 20 -0.24 -6.78 -4.39
CA PHE A 20 -0.26 -8.10 -3.77
C PHE A 20 0.32 -8.08 -2.35
N GLY A 21 1.36 -7.29 -2.10
CA GLY A 21 1.88 -7.07 -0.76
C GLY A 21 0.83 -6.51 0.19
N LEU A 22 0.01 -5.55 -0.27
CA LEU A 22 -1.06 -4.98 0.52
C LEU A 22 -2.22 -5.96 0.74
N ILE A 23 -2.80 -6.53 -0.33
CA ILE A 23 -4.03 -7.35 -0.22
C ILE A 23 -3.81 -8.72 0.43
N ARG A 24 -2.55 -9.16 0.59
CA ARG A 24 -2.20 -10.34 1.39
C ARG A 24 -2.30 -10.09 2.90
N ILE A 25 -2.44 -8.84 3.33
CA ILE A 25 -2.67 -8.49 4.74
C ILE A 25 -4.16 -8.67 5.04
N PRO A 26 -4.55 -9.56 5.97
CA PRO A 26 -5.95 -9.81 6.28
C PRO A 26 -6.51 -8.72 7.23
N SER A 27 -6.52 -7.46 6.79
CA SER A 27 -6.96 -6.32 7.59
C SER A 27 -8.50 -6.21 7.63
N ILE A 28 -9.16 -7.10 8.38
CA ILE A 28 -10.62 -7.17 8.48
C ILE A 28 -11.10 -6.36 9.69
N SER A 29 -11.72 -5.20 9.44
CA SER A 29 -12.09 -4.25 10.50
C SER A 29 -13.28 -4.69 11.38
N SER A 30 -14.12 -5.60 10.88
CA SER A 30 -15.24 -6.16 11.64
C SER A 30 -14.83 -7.30 12.59
N GLU A 31 -13.57 -7.76 12.53
CA GLU A 31 -13.07 -8.87 13.34
C GLU A 31 -11.96 -8.38 14.28
N GLU A 32 -12.24 -8.36 15.58
CA GLU A 32 -11.31 -7.83 16.59
C GLU A 32 -9.92 -8.51 16.56
N ALA A 33 -9.88 -9.81 16.25
CA ALA A 33 -8.65 -10.58 16.11
C ALA A 33 -7.70 -10.04 15.04
N HIS A 34 -8.24 -9.34 14.02
CA HIS A 34 -7.47 -8.74 12.93
C HIS A 34 -7.04 -7.29 13.19
N LYS A 35 -7.26 -6.76 14.41
CA LYS A 35 -6.75 -5.44 14.80
C LYS A 35 -5.25 -5.27 14.52
N PRO A 36 -4.36 -6.23 14.82
CA PRO A 36 -2.93 -6.12 14.47
C PRO A 36 -2.68 -6.04 12.94
N ASP A 37 -3.49 -6.74 12.14
CA ASP A 37 -3.39 -6.72 10.68
C ASP A 37 -3.82 -5.38 10.09
N MET A 38 -4.79 -4.69 10.72
CA MET A 38 -5.15 -3.32 10.33
C MET A 38 -3.97 -2.37 10.48
N TYR A 39 -3.26 -2.42 11.61
CA TYR A 39 -2.05 -1.62 11.82
C TYR A 39 -0.94 -2.01 10.83
N LYS A 40 -0.79 -3.30 10.53
CA LYS A 40 0.15 -3.78 9.50
C LYS A 40 -0.16 -3.21 8.11
N ALA A 41 -1.43 -3.16 7.72
CA ALA A 41 -1.86 -2.55 6.47
C ALA A 41 -1.64 -1.03 6.45
N ALA A 42 -1.89 -0.34 7.58
CA ALA A 42 -1.64 1.09 7.71
C ALA A 42 -0.14 1.44 7.58
N GLU A 43 0.74 0.67 8.21
CA GLU A 43 2.19 0.84 8.08
C GLU A 43 2.68 0.51 6.67
N TYR A 44 2.09 -0.49 6.00
CA TYR A 44 2.38 -0.78 4.59
C TYR A 44 2.04 0.42 3.69
N TRP A 45 0.88 1.03 3.90
CA TRP A 45 0.46 2.24 3.18
C TRP A 45 1.41 3.41 3.42
N LYS A 46 1.75 3.68 4.68
CA LYS A 46 2.71 4.73 5.05
C LYS A 46 4.02 4.57 4.31
N LYS A 47 4.60 3.36 4.33
CA LYS A 47 5.84 3.07 3.59
C LYS A 47 5.67 3.28 2.09
N THR A 48 4.60 2.74 1.50
CA THR A 48 4.32 2.85 0.05
C THR A 48 4.20 4.31 -0.40
N MET A 49 3.54 5.16 0.39
CA MET A 49 3.39 6.58 0.07
C MET A 49 4.73 7.33 0.14
N LEU A 50 5.54 7.08 1.17
CA LEU A 50 6.86 7.69 1.30
C LEU A 50 7.80 7.25 0.17
N ASP A 51 7.83 5.96 -0.16
CA ASP A 51 8.66 5.42 -1.25
C ASP A 51 8.23 5.96 -2.62
N ALA A 52 6.93 6.27 -2.79
CA ALA A 52 6.40 6.92 -4.00
C ALA A 52 6.74 8.42 -4.09
N GLY A 53 7.39 8.99 -3.08
CA GLY A 53 7.83 10.39 -3.05
C GLY A 53 6.88 11.35 -2.33
N ALA A 54 5.95 10.86 -1.51
CA ALA A 54 5.21 11.73 -0.61
C ALA A 54 6.14 12.31 0.47
N ASP A 55 6.00 13.61 0.77
CA ASP A 55 6.84 14.29 1.77
C ASP A 55 6.58 13.78 3.20
N LYS A 56 5.35 13.33 3.46
CA LYS A 56 4.89 12.92 4.79
C LYS A 56 3.80 11.86 4.70
N ALA A 57 3.91 10.83 5.53
CA ALA A 57 2.85 9.86 5.80
C ALA A 57 2.96 9.37 7.25
N GLU A 58 1.83 9.30 7.96
CA GLU A 58 1.75 8.92 9.36
C GLU A 58 0.53 8.00 9.58
N VAL A 59 0.69 7.01 10.46
CA VAL A 59 -0.44 6.22 10.96
C VAL A 59 -1.05 6.99 12.13
N MET A 60 -2.37 7.21 12.09
CA MET A 60 -3.12 7.82 13.17
C MET A 60 -3.79 6.74 14.01
N GLU A 61 -3.65 6.83 15.33
CA GLU A 61 -4.21 5.86 16.27
C GLU A 61 -5.74 5.82 16.26
N THR A 62 -6.30 4.61 16.41
CA THR A 62 -7.74 4.33 16.41
C THR A 62 -8.15 3.36 17.52
#